data_AF-A0A7U3ZPZ6-F1
#
_entry.id   AF-A0A7U3ZPZ6-F1
#
_cell.length_a   1.000
_cell.length_b   1.000
_cell.length_c   1.000
_cell.angle_alpha   90.00
_cell.angle_beta   90.00
_cell.angle_gamma   90.00
#
_symmetry.space_group_name_H-M   'P 1'
#
loop_
_entity.id
_entity.type
_entity.pdbx_description
1 polymer ?
#
loop_
_entity_poly.entity_id
_entity_poly.type
_entity_poly.pdbx_seq_one_letter_code
_entity_poly.pdbx_strand_id
1 'polypeptide(L)'
;MKTAKILLFVAMAFIAASCKVEDPFVDRVVAPVLLVFDNAVGDGGGFTTEPTVLSRATGSATVSVRILELDKTNILDFKKGIDSIPVTGLTLSLTTRTGVKIADITTDANGRATATKTWAEFGVASPRAGSIVALTLSGKYKEQSFSKLARLQAN
;
A
#
# COMPACT_ATOMS: atom_id res chain seq x y z
N MET A 1 -46.09 -40.91 27.61
CA MET A 1 -45.26 -39.78 28.11
C MET A 1 -43.78 -39.84 27.73
N LYS A 2 -43.16 -41.02 27.50
CA LYS A 2 -41.73 -41.12 27.12
C LYS A 2 -41.43 -40.61 25.70
N THR A 3 -42.31 -40.88 24.74
CA THR A 3 -42.19 -40.45 23.33
C THR A 3 -42.28 -38.93 23.14
N ALA A 4 -43.16 -38.25 23.89
CA ALA A 4 -43.27 -36.79 23.86
C ALA A 4 -42.00 -36.08 24.38
N LYS A 5 -41.32 -36.66 25.37
CA LYS A 5 -40.05 -36.13 25.90
C LYS A 5 -38.90 -36.28 24.90
N ILE A 6 -38.88 -37.37 24.13
CA ILE A 6 -37.87 -37.61 23.08
C ILE A 6 -38.07 -36.63 21.91
N LEU A 7 -39.32 -36.42 21.47
CA LEU A 7 -39.65 -35.45 20.42
C LEU A 7 -39.27 -34.01 20.80
N LEU A 8 -39.51 -33.62 22.05
CA LEU A 8 -39.12 -32.30 22.55
C LEU A 8 -37.59 -32.14 22.61
N PHE A 9 -36.85 -33.20 22.97
CA PHE A 9 -35.39 -33.19 23.00
C PHE A 9 -34.78 -33.08 21.59
N VAL A 10 -35.37 -33.79 20.62
CA VAL A 10 -34.94 -33.72 19.21
C VAL A 10 -35.24 -32.33 18.61
N ALA A 11 -36.39 -31.75 18.91
CA ALA A 11 -36.72 -30.39 18.46
C ALA A 11 -35.77 -29.33 19.03
N MET A 12 -35.37 -29.45 20.31
CA MET A 12 -34.42 -28.53 20.94
C MET A 12 -33.01 -28.64 20.33
N ALA A 13 -32.60 -29.85 19.93
CA ALA A 13 -31.30 -30.09 19.28
C ALA A 13 -31.22 -29.48 17.86
N PHE A 14 -32.33 -29.43 17.13
CA PHE A 14 -32.38 -28.79 15.80
C PHE A 14 -32.28 -27.26 15.85
N ILE A 15 -32.71 -26.62 16.94
CA ILE A 15 -32.61 -25.16 17.10
C ILE A 15 -31.15 -24.73 17.39
N ALA A 16 -30.38 -25.57 18.10
CA ALA A 16 -28.97 -25.32 18.38
C ALA A 16 -28.04 -25.58 17.18
N ALA A 17 -28.52 -26.27 16.15
CA ALA A 17 -27.77 -26.56 14.92
C ALA A 17 -27.88 -25.45 13.86
N SER A 18 -28.51 -24.31 14.17
CA SER A 18 -28.44 -23.11 13.34
C SER A 18 -27.05 -22.48 13.47
N CYS A 19 -26.05 -23.17 12.89
CA CYS A 19 -24.76 -22.58 12.58
C CYS A 19 -25.04 -21.39 11.66
N LYS A 20 -24.83 -20.18 12.18
CA LYS A 20 -24.74 -19.01 11.31
C LYS A 20 -23.63 -19.32 10.31
N VAL A 21 -24.00 -19.44 9.05
CA VAL A 21 -23.03 -19.44 7.95
C VAL A 21 -22.37 -18.07 8.02
N GLU A 22 -21.08 -18.06 8.37
CA GLU A 22 -20.28 -16.85 8.28
C GLU A 22 -20.38 -16.35 6.85
N ASP A 23 -20.75 -15.08 6.71
CA ASP A 23 -20.93 -14.45 5.41
C ASP A 23 -19.63 -14.64 4.60
N PRO A 24 -19.65 -15.36 3.47
CA PRO A 24 -18.45 -15.61 2.67
C PRO A 24 -17.88 -14.32 2.07
N PHE A 25 -18.61 -13.22 2.15
CA PHE A 25 -18.10 -11.90 1.82
C PHE A 25 -17.26 -11.36 2.97
N VAL A 26 -15.98 -11.74 2.98
CA VAL A 26 -14.96 -11.03 3.74
C VAL A 26 -15.05 -9.55 3.38
N ASP A 27 -15.14 -8.68 4.38
CA ASP A 27 -15.11 -7.23 4.18
C ASP A 27 -13.95 -6.88 3.25
N ARG A 28 -14.27 -6.30 2.10
CA ARG A 28 -13.27 -5.91 1.13
C ARG A 28 -12.51 -4.73 1.70
N VAL A 29 -11.36 -5.01 2.33
CA VAL A 29 -10.41 -3.98 2.76
C VAL A 29 -9.93 -3.25 1.50
N VAL A 30 -10.51 -2.08 1.28
CA VAL A 30 -10.21 -1.22 0.14
C VAL A 30 -8.75 -0.78 0.24
N ALA A 31 -7.99 -0.81 -0.87
CA ALA A 31 -6.64 -0.26 -0.91
C ALA A 31 -6.64 1.16 -0.29
N PRO A 32 -5.91 1.39 0.82
CA PRO A 32 -6.16 2.54 1.68
C PRO A 32 -5.76 3.86 1.03
N VAL A 33 -4.79 3.83 0.11
CA VAL A 33 -4.29 4.98 -0.65
C VAL A 33 -3.78 4.53 -2.02
N LEU A 34 -3.77 5.46 -2.97
CA LEU A 34 -3.01 5.36 -4.22
C LEU A 34 -1.60 5.91 -3.98
N LEU A 35 -0.60 5.10 -4.32
CA LEU A 35 0.82 5.44 -4.17
C LEU A 35 1.49 5.49 -5.55
N VAL A 36 2.04 6.65 -5.90
CA VAL A 36 2.67 6.91 -7.19
C VAL A 36 4.10 7.38 -6.98
N PHE A 37 5.07 6.74 -7.61
CA PHE A 37 6.46 7.19 -7.54
C PHE A 37 6.70 8.27 -8.60
N ASP A 38 7.26 9.40 -8.18
CA ASP A 38 7.65 10.45 -9.13
C ASP A 38 8.91 10.02 -9.90
N ASN A 39 9.01 10.42 -11.16
CA ASN A 39 10.13 10.08 -12.06
C ASN A 39 10.37 8.56 -12.21
N ALA A 40 9.32 7.76 -12.01
CA ALA A 40 9.37 6.33 -12.22
C ALA A 40 9.01 5.97 -13.67
N VAL A 41 9.86 5.18 -14.31
CA VAL A 41 9.54 4.54 -15.58
C VAL A 41 8.54 3.43 -15.31
N GLY A 42 7.42 3.49 -16.02
CA GLY A 42 6.43 2.44 -16.04
C GLY A 42 5.58 2.33 -14.77
N ASP A 43 5.47 3.35 -13.90
CA ASP A 43 4.57 3.28 -12.73
C ASP A 43 3.09 3.16 -13.10
N GLY A 44 2.73 3.55 -14.34
CA GLY A 44 1.40 3.35 -14.89
C GLY A 44 0.31 4.04 -14.07
N GLY A 45 0.59 5.17 -13.43
CA GLY A 45 -0.39 5.84 -12.55
C GLY A 45 -0.61 5.13 -11.22
N GLY A 46 0.34 4.31 -10.78
CA GLY A 46 0.30 3.60 -9.51
C GLY A 46 -0.08 2.12 -9.62
N PHE A 47 -0.47 1.65 -10.80
CA PHE A 47 -0.90 0.26 -11.04
C PHE A 47 0.25 -0.73 -11.22
N THR A 48 1.46 -0.25 -11.51
CA THR A 48 2.62 -1.12 -11.63
C THR A 48 3.08 -1.57 -10.25
N THR A 49 3.31 -2.87 -10.12
CA THR A 49 3.71 -3.53 -8.87
C THR A 49 5.09 -3.08 -8.40
N GLU A 50 6.01 -2.86 -9.34
CA GLU A 50 7.40 -2.50 -9.05
C GLU A 50 7.96 -1.50 -10.08
N PRO A 51 7.56 -0.22 -10.01
CA PRO A 51 8.12 0.86 -10.82
C PRO A 51 9.63 1.04 -10.63
N THR A 52 10.31 1.58 -11.65
CA THR A 52 11.74 1.92 -11.57
C THR A 52 11.95 3.43 -11.54
N VAL A 53 12.36 3.97 -10.39
CA VAL A 53 12.78 5.35 -10.18
C VAL A 53 14.20 5.53 -10.67
N LEU A 54 14.43 6.54 -11.52
CA LEU A 54 15.76 6.85 -12.04
C LEU A 54 16.44 7.95 -11.22
N SER A 55 17.71 7.74 -10.91
CA SER A 55 18.59 8.77 -10.33
C SER A 55 19.98 8.67 -10.93
N ARG A 56 20.69 9.80 -11.02
CA ARG A 56 22.05 9.83 -11.55
C ARG A 56 22.98 8.97 -10.71
N ALA A 57 23.85 8.20 -11.37
CA ALA A 57 24.91 7.46 -10.69
C ALA A 57 25.87 8.38 -9.93
N THR A 58 26.06 9.61 -10.42
CA THR A 58 26.89 10.63 -9.77
C THR A 58 26.07 11.46 -8.77
N GLY A 59 26.57 11.58 -7.54
CA GLY A 59 25.94 12.38 -6.48
C GLY A 59 24.93 11.61 -5.63
N SER A 60 23.91 12.32 -5.15
CA SER A 60 22.87 11.76 -4.28
C SER A 60 21.74 11.12 -5.08
N ALA A 61 21.18 10.03 -4.55
CA ALA A 61 19.97 9.41 -5.06
C ALA A 61 18.72 10.03 -4.43
N THR A 62 17.68 10.24 -5.23
CA THR A 62 16.39 10.76 -4.77
C THR A 62 15.25 9.82 -5.12
N VAL A 63 14.40 9.55 -4.13
CA VAL A 63 13.14 8.82 -4.27
C VAL A 63 12.03 9.73 -3.79
N SER A 64 11.08 10.04 -4.66
CA SER A 64 9.89 10.82 -4.33
C SER A 64 8.64 10.02 -4.63
N VAL A 65 7.64 10.18 -3.79
CA VAL A 65 6.37 9.47 -3.85
C VAL A 65 5.23 10.42 -3.55
N ARG A 66 4.09 10.22 -4.20
CA ARG A 66 2.83 10.90 -3.91
C ARG A 66 1.81 9.91 -3.37
N ILE A 67 1.16 10.28 -2.29
CA ILE A 67 0.10 9.53 -1.64
C ILE A 67 -1.22 10.27 -1.80
N LEU A 68 -2.19 9.58 -2.38
CA LEU A 68 -3.51 10.12 -2.69
C LEU A 68 -4.58 9.21 -2.08
N GLU A 69 -5.53 9.78 -1.37
CA GLU A 69 -6.79 9.11 -1.07
C GLU A 69 -7.70 9.24 -2.30
N LEU A 70 -8.36 8.14 -2.67
CA LEU A 70 -9.33 8.14 -3.77
C LEU A 70 -10.73 8.25 -3.21
N ASP A 71 -11.38 9.40 -3.42
CA ASP A 71 -12.79 9.59 -3.08
C ASP A 71 -13.66 8.97 -4.18
N LYS A 72 -14.44 7.96 -3.78
CA LYS A 72 -15.28 7.15 -4.67
C LYS A 72 -16.75 7.56 -4.63
N THR A 73 -17.11 8.63 -3.92
CA THR A 73 -18.49 9.11 -3.77
C THR A 73 -19.23 9.22 -5.11
N ASN A 74 -18.53 9.62 -6.18
CA ASN A 74 -19.12 9.83 -7.50
C ASN A 74 -18.66 8.82 -8.57
N ILE A 75 -18.19 7.63 -8.18
CA ILE A 75 -17.60 6.65 -9.14
C ILE A 75 -18.54 6.24 -10.29
N LEU A 76 -19.86 6.34 -10.10
CA LEU A 76 -20.86 6.02 -11.13
C LEU A 76 -21.30 7.24 -11.95
N ASP A 77 -20.91 8.46 -11.57
CA ASP A 77 -21.18 9.68 -12.32
C ASP A 77 -20.04 9.92 -13.32
N PHE A 78 -20.29 9.63 -14.59
CA PHE A 78 -19.31 9.77 -15.67
C PHE A 78 -18.77 11.19 -15.87
N LYS A 79 -19.45 12.22 -15.32
CA LYS A 79 -18.99 13.61 -15.42
C LYS A 79 -18.06 14.02 -14.28
N LYS A 80 -18.14 13.34 -13.12
CA LYS A 80 -17.33 13.65 -11.93
C LYS A 80 -16.23 12.60 -11.73
N GLY A 81 -16.59 11.32 -11.70
CA GLY A 81 -15.65 10.22 -11.53
C GLY A 81 -15.09 10.10 -10.11
N ILE A 82 -13.82 9.70 -10.02
CA ILE A 82 -13.07 9.52 -8.76
C ILE A 82 -12.19 10.76 -8.55
N ASP A 83 -12.30 11.37 -7.38
CA ASP A 83 -11.41 12.46 -6.98
C ASP A 83 -10.17 11.92 -6.28
N SER A 84 -9.02 12.58 -6.48
CA SER A 84 -7.75 12.24 -5.82
C SER A 84 -7.37 13.33 -4.82
N ILE A 85 -7.37 12.98 -3.54
CA ILE A 85 -7.13 13.91 -2.43
C ILE A 85 -5.72 13.66 -1.87
N PRO A 86 -4.82 14.65 -1.85
CA PRO A 86 -3.49 14.47 -1.27
C PRO A 86 -3.54 14.13 0.22
N VAL A 87 -2.83 13.08 0.62
CA VAL A 87 -2.72 12.68 2.03
C VAL A 87 -1.54 13.39 2.66
N THR A 88 -1.80 14.35 3.54
CA THR A 88 -0.76 15.19 4.19
C THR A 88 -0.38 14.64 5.56
N GLY A 89 0.88 14.88 6.00
CA GLY A 89 1.35 14.49 7.33
C GLY A 89 1.49 12.98 7.57
N LEU A 90 1.42 12.15 6.53
CA LEU A 90 1.55 10.70 6.63
C LEU A 90 3.02 10.30 6.68
N THR A 91 3.42 9.61 7.74
CA THR A 91 4.76 9.03 7.86
C THR A 91 4.84 7.70 7.11
N LEU A 92 5.88 7.56 6.30
CA LEU A 92 6.20 6.40 5.49
C LEU A 92 7.59 5.91 5.85
N SER A 93 7.77 4.58 5.89
CA SER A 93 9.06 3.94 6.10
C SER A 93 9.60 3.45 4.77
N LEU A 94 10.77 3.95 4.38
CA LEU A 94 11.49 3.50 3.20
C LEU A 94 12.58 2.53 3.63
N THR A 95 12.52 1.32 3.10
CA THR A 95 13.48 0.24 3.37
C THR A 95 14.00 -0.37 2.08
N THR A 96 15.14 -1.05 2.18
CA THR A 96 15.51 -2.04 1.16
C THR A 96 14.52 -3.21 1.21
N ARG A 97 14.44 -3.98 0.13
CA ARG A 97 13.61 -5.19 0.10
C ARG A 97 13.97 -6.22 1.16
N THR A 98 15.22 -6.21 1.61
CA THR A 98 15.72 -7.07 2.68
C THR A 98 15.35 -6.58 4.08
N GLY A 99 14.66 -5.43 4.19
CA GLY A 99 14.17 -4.87 5.45
C GLY A 99 15.13 -3.88 6.12
N VAL A 100 16.25 -3.52 5.49
CA VAL A 100 17.16 -2.51 6.03
C VAL A 100 16.53 -1.13 5.89
N LYS A 101 16.38 -0.42 7.01
CA LYS A 101 15.78 0.92 7.04
C LYS A 101 16.71 1.95 6.40
N ILE A 102 16.16 2.74 5.48
CA ILE A 102 16.87 3.85 4.81
C ILE A 102 16.45 5.19 5.43
N ALA A 103 15.14 5.43 5.55
CA ALA A 103 14.60 6.66 6.11
C ALA A 103 13.14 6.50 6.52
N ASP A 104 12.69 7.34 7.46
CA ASP A 104 11.28 7.72 7.57
C ASP A 104 11.08 9.05 6.84
N ILE A 105 10.03 9.14 6.03
CA ILE A 105 9.67 10.34 5.29
C ILE A 105 8.20 10.68 5.54
N THR A 106 7.88 11.97 5.61
CA THR A 106 6.52 12.44 5.87
C THR A 106 5.98 13.17 4.65
N THR A 107 4.70 12.99 4.34
CA THR A 107 4.07 13.69 3.21
C THR A 107 3.81 15.17 3.51
N ASP A 108 4.05 16.00 2.50
CA ASP A 108 3.78 17.45 2.52
C ASP A 108 2.32 17.78 2.19
N ALA A 109 2.02 19.08 2.01
CA ALA A 109 0.69 19.58 1.65
C ALA A 109 0.15 19.05 0.31
N ASN A 110 1.03 18.60 -0.58
CA ASN A 110 0.68 17.99 -1.87
C ASN A 110 0.65 16.46 -1.79
N GLY A 111 0.70 15.90 -0.58
CA GLY A 111 0.75 14.45 -0.36
C GLY A 111 2.06 13.83 -0.83
N ARG A 112 3.12 14.62 -1.04
CA ARG A 112 4.42 14.15 -1.53
C ARG A 112 5.39 13.92 -0.39
N ALA A 113 6.09 12.80 -0.40
CA ALA A 113 7.22 12.53 0.47
C ALA A 113 8.49 12.30 -0.37
N THR A 114 9.63 12.81 0.08
CA THR A 114 10.90 12.73 -0.65
C THR A 114 12.04 12.30 0.26
N ALA A 115 12.83 11.33 -0.21
CA ALA A 115 14.08 10.91 0.40
C ALA A 115 15.24 11.21 -0.56
N THR A 116 16.13 12.11 -0.17
CA THR A 116 17.39 12.38 -0.89
C THR A 116 18.55 11.96 0.00
N LYS A 117 19.30 10.93 -0.45
CA LYS A 117 20.36 10.27 0.32
C LYS A 117 21.54 9.91 -0.57
N THR A 118 22.67 9.58 0.02
CA THR A 118 23.81 9.02 -0.73
C THR A 118 23.49 7.62 -1.24
N TRP A 119 24.10 7.19 -2.34
CA TRP A 119 23.97 5.81 -2.83
C TRP A 119 24.42 4.77 -1.79
N ALA A 120 25.41 5.10 -0.96
CA ALA A 120 25.88 4.24 0.11
C ALA A 120 24.79 4.00 1.18
N GLU A 121 23.99 5.01 1.52
CA GLU A 121 22.83 4.85 2.42
C GLU A 121 21.72 3.99 1.81
N PHE A 122 21.63 3.92 0.48
CA PHE A 122 20.78 2.96 -0.23
C PHE A 122 21.40 1.56 -0.36
N GLY A 123 22.63 1.37 0.14
CA GLY A 123 23.35 0.09 0.10
C GLY A 123 24.26 -0.11 -1.11
N VAL A 124 24.56 0.94 -1.87
CA VAL A 124 25.44 0.90 -3.06
C VAL A 124 26.66 1.79 -2.84
N ALA A 125 27.80 1.18 -2.48
CA ALA A 125 29.03 1.92 -2.19
C ALA A 125 29.63 2.61 -3.43
N SER A 126 29.57 1.95 -4.59
CA SER A 126 30.13 2.44 -5.85
C SER A 126 29.07 2.36 -6.96
N PRO A 127 28.17 3.34 -7.06
CA PRO A 127 27.12 3.35 -8.07
C PRO A 127 27.69 3.47 -9.48
N ARG A 128 27.16 2.70 -10.41
CA ARG A 128 27.41 2.80 -11.85
C ARG A 128 26.09 2.75 -12.60
N ALA A 129 26.04 3.22 -13.84
CA ALA A 129 24.84 3.09 -14.66
C ALA A 129 24.38 1.61 -14.69
N GLY A 130 23.09 1.40 -14.39
CA GLY A 130 22.50 0.06 -14.25
C GLY A 130 22.60 -0.54 -12.84
N SER A 131 23.25 0.10 -11.86
CA SER A 131 23.13 -0.31 -10.46
C SER A 131 21.67 -0.18 -10.00
N ILE A 132 21.13 -1.23 -9.39
CA ILE A 132 19.72 -1.28 -8.95
C ILE A 132 19.65 -1.56 -7.45
N VAL A 133 18.78 -0.82 -6.78
CA VAL A 133 18.38 -1.07 -5.39
C VAL A 133 16.90 -1.41 -5.37
N ALA A 134 16.60 -2.57 -4.81
CA ALA A 134 15.24 -3.03 -4.57
C ALA A 134 14.69 -2.39 -3.29
N LEU A 135 13.60 -1.64 -3.40
CA LEU A 135 13.00 -0.86 -2.32
C LEU A 135 11.61 -1.38 -1.94
N THR A 136 11.25 -1.11 -0.68
CA THR A 136 9.90 -1.26 -0.15
C THR A 136 9.56 0.04 0.58
N LEU A 137 8.39 0.60 0.25
CA LEU A 137 7.82 1.74 0.96
C LEU A 137 6.57 1.27 1.69
N SER A 138 6.48 1.54 2.98
CA SER A 138 5.35 1.13 3.81
C SER A 138 4.79 2.28 4.62
N GLY A 139 3.51 2.18 4.98
CA GLY A 139 2.83 3.17 5.79
C GLY A 139 1.54 2.62 6.37
N LYS A 140 0.86 3.43 7.16
CA LYS A 140 -0.44 3.10 7.75
C LYS A 140 -1.36 4.31 7.61
N TYR A 141 -2.51 4.12 6.98
CA TYR A 141 -3.50 5.17 6.77
C TYR A 141 -4.88 4.68 7.17
N LYS A 142 -5.60 5.45 8.00
CA LYS A 142 -6.92 5.08 8.56
C LYS A 142 -6.95 3.66 9.13
N GLU A 143 -5.96 3.36 9.98
CA GLU A 143 -5.74 2.04 10.59
C GLU A 143 -5.35 0.87 9.66
N GLN A 144 -5.20 1.13 8.35
CA GLN A 144 -4.83 0.11 7.37
C GLN A 144 -3.38 0.27 6.95
N SER A 145 -2.59 -0.78 7.16
CA SER A 145 -1.21 -0.85 6.69
C SER A 145 -1.15 -1.12 5.18
N PHE A 146 -0.22 -0.48 4.51
CA PHE A 146 0.06 -0.73 3.09
C PHE A 146 1.56 -0.77 2.83
N SER A 147 1.92 -1.40 1.71
CA SER A 147 3.27 -1.37 1.18
C SER A 147 3.26 -1.35 -0.33
N LYS A 148 4.28 -0.75 -0.93
CA LYS A 148 4.52 -0.79 -2.37
C LYS A 148 6.00 -0.98 -2.65
N LEU A 149 6.30 -1.79 -3.66
CA LEU A 149 7.65 -2.08 -4.09
C LEU A 149 8.10 -1.04 -5.12
N ALA A 150 9.40 -0.83 -5.19
CA ALA A 150 10.02 -0.06 -6.26
C ALA A 150 11.45 -0.53 -6.52
N ARG A 151 12.02 -0.09 -7.63
CA ARG A 151 13.45 -0.14 -7.90
C ARG A 151 13.97 1.29 -7.98
N LEU A 152 15.12 1.54 -7.38
CA LEU A 152 15.92 2.73 -7.66
C LEU A 152 17.06 2.29 -8.57
N GLN A 153 17.16 2.87 -9.75
CA GLN A 153 18.18 2.54 -10.72
C GLN A 153 19.07 3.75 -11.01
N ALA A 154 20.38 3.52 -10.96
CA ALA A 154 21.38 4.48 -11.37
C ALA A 154 21.40 4.59 -12.89
N ASN A 155 21.28 5.81 -13.41
CA ASN A 155 21.47 6.13 -14.83
C ASN A 155 22.69 7.01 -15.10
#